data_AF-A0AAD9PJX0-F1
#
_entry.id   AF-A0AAD9PJX0-F1
#
_cell.length_a   1.000
_cell.length_b   1.000
_cell.length_c   1.000
_cell.angle_alpha   90.00
_cell.angle_beta   90.00
_cell.angle_gamma   90.00
#
_symmetry.space_group_name_H-M   'P 1'
#
loop_
_entity.id
_entity.type
_entity.pdbx_description
1 polymer ?
#
loop_
_entity_poly.entity_id
_entity_poly.type
_entity_poly.pdbx_seq_one_letter_code
_entity_poly.pdbx_strand_id
1 'polypeptide(L)'
;MIETLDGIEEELLLDQGSQSDCQDMMDDSSSFSISNGIASQTDVEVDQEDKVNDEMDMGQFNKERTVTDELVAKLLCRWWYVLPEWPPKNFNYQAQLEARKLKVYKVEEFEDAENVDLRGYTKVYQISAFPGVYRDFTGKAHDLRPMEGRPCYSNLVKLSQSKLVELIQTAIETQLEILKASSHDESETIKTLQEVNFLYMPCNKQELGTLQTNF
;
A
#
# COMPACT_ATOMS: atom_id res chain seq x y z
N MET A 1 58.07 -11.45 11.29
CA MET A 1 57.42 -12.76 11.09
C MET A 1 56.07 -12.44 10.49
N ILE A 2 55.96 -12.15 9.18
CA ILE A 2 56.08 -13.07 8.03
C ILE A 2 55.39 -14.39 8.33
N GLU A 3 54.19 -14.57 7.79
CA GLU A 3 53.92 -15.63 6.81
C GLU A 3 52.70 -15.22 5.97
N THR A 4 52.98 -15.11 4.68
CA THR A 4 52.10 -14.96 3.53
C THR A 4 51.42 -16.30 3.23
N LEU A 5 50.14 -16.27 2.84
CA LEU A 5 49.55 -17.34 2.06
C LEU A 5 48.88 -16.72 0.82
N ASP A 6 49.44 -17.15 -0.30
CA ASP A 6 49.14 -16.80 -1.67
C ASP A 6 47.81 -17.36 -2.15
N GLY A 7 47.27 -16.68 -3.16
CA GLY A 7 46.79 -17.37 -4.36
C GLY A 7 45.29 -17.62 -4.42
N ILE A 8 44.56 -16.70 -5.07
CA ILE A 8 43.65 -17.07 -6.16
C ILE A 8 43.81 -16.01 -7.25
N GLU A 9 44.33 -16.48 -8.39
CA GLU A 9 44.54 -15.73 -9.61
C GLU A 9 43.23 -15.41 -10.34
N GLU A 10 43.38 -14.34 -11.10
CA GLU A 10 42.49 -13.64 -12.01
C GLU A 10 42.23 -14.45 -13.29
N GLU A 11 40.97 -14.73 -13.63
CA GLU A 11 40.56 -14.95 -15.02
C GLU A 11 39.26 -14.19 -15.31
N LEU A 12 39.42 -12.96 -15.78
CA LEU A 12 38.40 -12.18 -16.49
C LEU A 12 38.47 -12.55 -17.97
N LEU A 13 37.60 -13.48 -18.38
CA LEU A 13 37.43 -13.86 -19.77
C LEU A 13 36.31 -13.02 -20.41
N LEU A 14 36.73 -12.06 -21.24
CA LEU A 14 35.92 -11.37 -22.22
C LEU A 14 35.45 -12.37 -23.29
N ASP A 15 34.14 -12.47 -23.52
CA ASP A 15 33.64 -12.94 -24.82
C ASP A 15 32.59 -11.97 -25.38
N GLN A 16 32.74 -11.70 -26.67
CA GLN A 16 32.01 -10.72 -27.44
C GLN A 16 30.83 -11.39 -28.16
N GLY A 17 29.68 -10.74 -28.14
CA GLY A 17 28.78 -10.60 -29.28
C GLY A 17 28.10 -11.86 -29.87
N SER A 18 26.78 -11.89 -29.77
CA SER A 18 25.94 -12.19 -30.95
C SER A 18 24.55 -11.59 -30.83
N GLN A 19 24.25 -10.69 -31.77
CA GLN A 19 22.91 -10.25 -32.16
C GLN A 19 22.24 -11.35 -32.99
N SER A 20 20.99 -11.70 -32.63
CA SER A 20 19.95 -12.35 -33.45
C SER A 20 18.89 -12.88 -32.46
N ASP A 21 17.58 -12.67 -32.53
CA ASP A 21 16.67 -12.14 -33.53
C ASP A 21 15.44 -11.61 -32.78
N CYS A 22 14.98 -10.40 -33.12
CA CYS A 22 13.65 -9.92 -32.78
C CYS A 22 12.81 -10.03 -34.05
N GLN A 23 11.94 -11.04 -34.12
CA GLN A 23 11.03 -11.22 -35.25
C GLN A 23 9.66 -11.71 -34.74
N ASP A 24 8.71 -10.77 -34.77
CA ASP A 24 7.30 -10.93 -35.14
C ASP A 24 6.41 -12.00 -34.49
N MET A 25 5.52 -11.55 -33.59
CA MET A 25 4.14 -12.03 -33.49
C MET A 25 3.22 -10.85 -33.14
N MET A 26 2.61 -10.25 -34.16
CA MET A 26 1.48 -9.32 -34.03
C MET A 26 0.16 -10.07 -33.90
N ASP A 27 -0.76 -9.44 -33.16
CA ASP A 27 -2.22 -9.49 -33.24
C ASP A 27 -2.96 -10.81 -33.01
N ASP A 28 -3.65 -10.89 -31.85
CA ASP A 28 -5.02 -11.43 -31.84
C ASP A 28 -5.95 -10.52 -31.02
N SER A 29 -6.60 -9.62 -31.75
CA SER A 29 -7.73 -8.82 -31.28
C SER A 29 -8.97 -9.71 -31.18
N SER A 30 -9.17 -10.40 -30.06
CA SER A 30 -10.47 -11.01 -29.76
C SER A 30 -11.41 -9.99 -29.10
N SER A 31 -12.26 -9.43 -29.94
CA SER A 31 -13.35 -8.50 -29.64
C SER A 31 -14.29 -9.05 -28.57
N PHE A 32 -14.40 -8.32 -27.47
CA PHE A 32 -15.34 -8.54 -26.37
C PHE A 32 -16.77 -8.26 -26.84
N SER A 33 -17.50 -9.31 -27.20
CA SER A 33 -18.88 -9.22 -27.67
C SER A 33 -19.85 -9.41 -26.50
N ILE A 34 -20.26 -8.31 -25.85
CA ILE A 34 -21.35 -8.36 -24.86
C ILE A 34 -22.68 -8.49 -25.61
N SER A 35 -23.26 -9.69 -25.55
CA SER A 35 -24.59 -9.96 -26.09
C SER A 35 -25.63 -9.68 -25.00
N ASN A 36 -26.45 -8.64 -25.19
CA ASN A 36 -27.66 -8.41 -24.41
C ASN A 36 -28.75 -9.40 -24.85
N GLY A 37 -29.21 -10.25 -23.94
CA GLY A 37 -30.35 -11.16 -24.14
C GLY A 37 -31.23 -11.20 -22.91
N ILE A 38 -32.50 -10.80 -23.07
CA ILE A 38 -33.54 -10.69 -22.05
C ILE A 38 -34.22 -12.05 -21.79
N ALA A 39 -34.52 -12.30 -20.51
CA ALA A 39 -35.56 -13.14 -19.90
C ALA A 39 -35.53 -14.68 -20.03
N SER A 40 -35.55 -15.36 -18.87
CA SER A 40 -36.68 -16.19 -18.45
C SER A 40 -36.63 -16.51 -16.95
N GLN A 41 -37.81 -16.46 -16.35
CA GLN A 41 -38.15 -16.73 -14.95
C GLN A 41 -37.96 -18.20 -14.58
N THR A 42 -37.46 -18.47 -13.37
CA THR A 42 -37.92 -19.59 -12.52
C THR A 42 -37.69 -19.23 -11.06
N ASP A 43 -38.77 -19.22 -10.30
CA ASP A 43 -38.83 -19.05 -8.84
C ASP A 43 -38.21 -20.25 -8.10
N VAL A 44 -37.30 -19.98 -7.16
CA VAL A 44 -37.03 -20.87 -6.02
C VAL A 44 -36.70 -20.00 -4.80
N GLU A 45 -37.61 -20.02 -3.83
CA GLU A 45 -37.45 -19.43 -2.49
C GLU A 45 -36.48 -20.28 -1.66
N VAL A 46 -35.41 -19.68 -1.13
CA VAL A 46 -34.55 -20.26 -0.09
C VAL A 46 -34.15 -19.18 0.91
N ASP A 47 -34.20 -19.60 2.17
CA ASP A 47 -34.25 -18.85 3.43
C ASP A 47 -33.14 -17.82 3.69
N GLN A 48 -33.54 -16.82 4.48
CA GLN A 48 -32.74 -15.70 4.98
C GLN A 48 -31.63 -16.19 5.92
N GLU A 49 -30.39 -16.10 5.47
CA GLU A 49 -29.24 -15.92 6.36
C GLU A 49 -28.79 -14.47 6.23
N ASP A 50 -28.80 -13.75 7.36
CA ASP A 50 -28.33 -12.38 7.54
C ASP A 50 -26.83 -12.27 7.17
N LYS A 51 -26.56 -12.20 5.86
CA LYS A 51 -25.29 -11.70 5.36
C LYS A 51 -25.28 -10.21 5.64
N VAL A 52 -24.51 -9.83 6.65
CA VAL A 52 -24.04 -8.45 6.82
C VAL A 52 -23.30 -8.11 5.54
N ASN A 53 -24.02 -7.49 4.62
CA ASN A 53 -23.53 -7.06 3.33
C ASN A 53 -22.61 -5.88 3.67
N ASP A 54 -21.32 -6.13 3.86
CA ASP A 54 -20.28 -5.10 3.77
C ASP A 54 -20.23 -4.65 2.30
N GLU A 55 -21.32 -4.02 1.85
CA GLU A 55 -21.34 -3.24 0.63
C GLU A 55 -20.27 -2.18 0.82
N MET A 56 -19.14 -2.40 0.14
CA MET A 56 -18.12 -1.38 -0.05
C MET A 56 -18.80 -0.25 -0.82
N ASP A 57 -19.35 0.72 -0.08
CA ASP A 57 -19.81 2.01 -0.60
C ASP A 57 -18.62 2.63 -1.34
N MET A 58 -18.59 2.42 -2.66
CA MET A 58 -17.68 3.13 -3.55
C MET A 58 -18.16 4.57 -3.56
N GLY A 59 -17.66 5.31 -2.58
CA GLY A 59 -18.07 6.67 -2.28
C GLY A 59 -18.26 7.49 -3.54
N GLN A 60 -19.35 8.24 -3.57
CA GLN A 60 -19.73 9.10 -4.67
C GLN A 60 -18.53 9.98 -5.06
N PHE A 61 -18.00 9.76 -6.27
CA PHE A 61 -16.93 10.59 -6.83
C PHE A 61 -17.49 12.00 -7.06
N ASN A 62 -17.37 12.88 -6.08
CA ASN A 62 -17.61 14.30 -6.30
C ASN A 62 -16.62 14.78 -7.35
N LYS A 63 -17.16 15.30 -8.45
CA LYS A 63 -16.38 15.77 -9.61
C LYS A 63 -15.50 16.97 -9.26
N GLU A 64 -15.80 17.65 -8.16
CA GLU A 64 -15.06 18.78 -7.62
C GLU A 64 -14.40 18.37 -6.30
N ARG A 65 -13.07 18.21 -6.31
CA ARG A 65 -12.29 17.96 -5.10
C ARG A 65 -12.15 19.25 -4.31
N THR A 66 -12.42 19.20 -3.02
CA THR A 66 -12.16 20.32 -2.11
C THR A 66 -10.66 20.42 -1.82
N VAL A 67 -10.21 21.58 -1.33
CA VAL A 67 -8.84 21.77 -0.82
C VAL A 67 -8.50 20.74 0.26
N THR A 68 -9.48 20.35 1.09
CA THR A 68 -9.28 19.34 2.14
C THR A 68 -9.04 17.96 1.52
N ASP A 69 -9.73 17.61 0.43
CA ASP A 69 -9.54 16.33 -0.26
C ASP A 69 -8.14 16.22 -0.87
N GLU A 70 -7.63 17.32 -1.43
CA GLU A 70 -6.26 17.37 -1.93
C GLU A 70 -5.23 17.18 -0.83
N LEU A 71 -5.42 17.82 0.33
CA LEU A 71 -4.55 17.67 1.49
C LEU A 71 -4.59 16.23 2.02
N VAL A 72 -5.77 15.63 2.17
CA VAL A 72 -5.92 14.24 2.61
C VAL A 72 -5.24 13.29 1.63
N ALA A 73 -5.42 13.47 0.31
CA ALA A 73 -4.76 12.64 -0.69
C ALA A 73 -3.23 12.75 -0.60
N LYS A 74 -2.70 13.97 -0.47
CA LYS A 74 -1.25 14.22 -0.30
C LYS A 74 -0.71 13.55 0.96
N LEU A 75 -1.44 13.61 2.07
CA LEU A 75 -1.07 12.94 3.32
C LEU A 75 -1.10 11.41 3.17
N LEU A 76 -2.13 10.85 2.53
CA LEU A 76 -2.24 9.40 2.28
C LEU A 76 -1.14 8.86 1.36
N CYS A 77 -0.52 9.67 0.51
CA CYS A 77 0.64 9.23 -0.27
C CYS A 77 1.94 9.09 0.55
N ARG A 78 1.95 9.53 1.81
CA ARG A 78 3.15 9.60 2.65
C ARG A 78 2.86 9.33 4.12
N TRP A 79 1.75 8.65 4.39
CA TRP A 79 1.23 8.48 5.75
C TRP A 79 2.22 7.74 6.64
N TRP A 80 3.00 6.83 6.06
CA TRP A 80 3.96 5.97 6.77
C TRP A 80 5.16 6.74 7.35
N TYR A 81 5.33 8.01 6.99
CA TYR A 81 6.37 8.88 7.56
C TYR A 81 5.91 9.70 8.77
N VAL A 82 4.61 9.72 9.10
CA VAL A 82 4.09 10.62 10.16
C VAL A 82 3.02 9.98 11.05
N LEU A 83 2.23 9.04 10.54
CA LEU A 83 1.23 8.36 11.33
C LEU A 83 1.83 7.15 12.06
N PRO A 84 1.22 6.70 13.17
CA PRO A 84 1.63 5.47 13.83
C PRO A 84 1.65 4.28 12.87
N GLU A 85 2.53 3.32 13.15
CA GLU A 85 2.63 2.09 12.37
C GLU A 85 1.29 1.36 12.35
N TRP A 86 0.83 1.03 11.14
CA TRP A 86 -0.40 0.28 10.92
C TRP A 86 -0.15 -0.80 9.86
N PRO A 87 -0.57 -2.06 10.08
CA PRO A 87 -1.20 -2.58 11.30
C PRO A 87 -0.27 -2.56 12.54
N PRO A 88 -0.83 -2.55 13.77
CA PRO A 88 -0.04 -2.70 14.99
C PRO A 88 0.75 -4.02 15.01
N LYS A 89 2.03 -3.97 15.35
CA LYS A 89 2.93 -5.14 15.41
C LYS A 89 2.43 -6.28 16.29
N ASN A 90 1.67 -5.97 17.33
CA ASN A 90 1.14 -6.90 18.32
C ASN A 90 -0.34 -7.26 18.09
N PHE A 91 -0.89 -6.98 16.91
CA PHE A 91 -2.27 -7.34 16.60
C PHE A 91 -2.46 -8.87 16.55
N ASN A 92 -3.49 -9.38 17.22
CA ASN A 92 -3.76 -10.81 17.32
C ASN A 92 -4.57 -11.31 16.11
N TYR A 93 -3.87 -11.71 15.04
CA TYR A 93 -4.49 -12.31 13.86
C TYR A 93 -5.12 -13.68 14.12
N GLN A 94 -4.63 -14.43 15.12
CA GLN A 94 -5.14 -15.78 15.43
C GLN A 94 -6.62 -15.75 15.82
N ALA A 95 -7.02 -14.79 16.65
CA ALA A 95 -8.43 -14.61 17.01
C ALA A 95 -9.31 -14.28 15.80
N GLN A 96 -8.79 -13.50 14.84
CA GLN A 96 -9.52 -13.13 13.62
C GLN A 96 -9.66 -14.29 12.63
N LEU A 97 -8.64 -15.16 12.56
CA LEU A 97 -8.64 -16.39 11.78
C LEU A 97 -9.65 -17.40 12.35
N GLU A 98 -9.65 -17.58 13.67
CA GLU A 98 -10.59 -18.47 14.36
C GLU A 98 -12.05 -18.03 14.16
N ALA A 99 -12.33 -16.72 14.33
CA ALA A 99 -13.66 -16.16 14.12
C ALA A 99 -14.21 -16.40 12.71
N ARG A 100 -13.33 -16.46 11.70
CA ARG A 100 -13.69 -16.69 10.28
C ARG A 100 -13.52 -18.13 9.83
N LYS A 101 -13.17 -19.06 10.73
CA LYS A 101 -12.84 -20.45 10.42
C LYS A 101 -11.78 -20.57 9.31
N LEU A 102 -10.69 -19.82 9.45
CA LEU A 102 -9.55 -19.88 8.54
C LEU A 102 -8.36 -20.53 9.22
N LYS A 103 -7.63 -21.39 8.50
CA LYS A 103 -6.45 -22.06 9.01
C LYS A 103 -5.25 -21.75 8.12
N VAL A 104 -4.21 -21.19 8.73
CA VAL A 104 -3.00 -20.79 8.01
C VAL A 104 -2.11 -21.99 7.77
N TYR A 105 -1.69 -22.16 6.52
CA TYR A 105 -0.67 -23.09 6.07
C TYR A 105 0.50 -22.32 5.48
N LYS A 106 1.68 -22.93 5.51
CA LYS A 106 2.80 -22.42 4.72
C LYS A 106 2.53 -22.65 3.24
N VAL A 107 3.14 -21.85 2.37
CA VAL A 107 2.93 -21.95 0.92
C VAL A 107 3.28 -23.35 0.40
N GLU A 108 4.31 -23.97 0.95
CA GLU A 108 4.75 -25.32 0.54
C GLU A 108 3.76 -26.41 0.94
N GLU A 109 3.09 -26.25 2.08
CA GLU A 109 2.12 -27.21 2.63
C GLU A 109 0.70 -26.96 2.08
N PHE A 110 0.47 -25.79 1.46
CA PHE A 110 -0.85 -25.32 1.06
C PHE A 110 -1.45 -26.17 -0.06
N GLU A 111 -0.65 -26.59 -1.02
CA GLU A 111 -1.10 -27.40 -2.16
C GLU A 111 -1.61 -28.77 -1.71
N ASP A 112 -0.89 -29.42 -0.79
CA ASP A 112 -1.20 -30.77 -0.30
C ASP A 112 -2.33 -30.78 0.76
N ALA A 113 -2.60 -29.64 1.40
CA ALA A 113 -3.63 -29.53 2.42
C ALA A 113 -5.05 -29.61 1.82
N GLU A 114 -5.98 -30.19 2.58
CA GLU A 114 -7.41 -30.19 2.23
C GLU A 114 -7.96 -28.76 2.17
N ASN A 115 -8.82 -28.48 1.19
CA ASN A 115 -9.41 -27.15 0.99
C ASN A 115 -10.21 -26.68 2.21
N VAL A 116 -10.95 -27.60 2.82
CA VAL A 116 -11.71 -27.40 4.05
C VAL A 116 -11.49 -28.61 4.94
N ASP A 117 -11.10 -28.39 6.19
CA ASP A 117 -10.86 -29.48 7.13
C ASP A 117 -12.18 -30.04 7.72
N LEU A 118 -12.08 -31.14 8.46
CA LEU A 118 -13.21 -31.79 9.13
C LEU A 118 -13.96 -30.89 10.13
N ARG A 119 -13.34 -29.80 10.59
CA ARG A 119 -13.93 -28.81 11.52
C ARG A 119 -14.53 -27.61 10.78
N GLY A 120 -14.49 -27.62 9.45
CA GLY A 120 -15.01 -26.55 8.60
C GLY A 120 -14.06 -25.35 8.46
N TYR A 121 -12.77 -25.50 8.74
CA TYR A 121 -11.78 -24.45 8.51
C TYR A 121 -11.28 -24.48 7.07
N THR A 122 -11.34 -23.33 6.41
CA THR A 122 -10.77 -23.14 5.07
C THR A 122 -9.27 -22.94 5.14
N LYS A 123 -8.51 -23.66 4.31
CA LYS A 123 -7.06 -23.44 4.19
C LYS A 123 -6.78 -22.06 3.59
N VAL A 124 -5.85 -21.33 4.19
CA VAL A 124 -5.34 -20.07 3.70
C VAL A 124 -3.82 -20.02 3.85
N TYR A 125 -3.14 -19.20 3.07
CA TYR A 125 -1.75 -18.82 3.30
C TYR A 125 -1.63 -17.29 3.42
N GLN A 126 -0.62 -16.83 4.15
CA GLN A 126 -0.38 -15.40 4.29
C GLN A 126 0.40 -14.86 3.09
N ILE A 127 0.01 -13.69 2.59
CA ILE A 127 0.76 -13.00 1.54
C ILE A 127 2.00 -12.36 2.19
N SER A 128 3.19 -12.75 1.75
CA SER A 128 4.48 -12.34 2.36
C SER A 128 4.65 -10.83 2.46
N ALA A 129 4.29 -10.09 1.41
CA ALA A 129 4.39 -8.63 1.36
C ALA A 129 3.33 -7.90 2.20
N PHE A 130 2.25 -8.58 2.61
CA PHE A 130 1.12 -7.97 3.29
C PHE A 130 0.72 -8.76 4.55
N PRO A 131 1.44 -8.56 5.67
CA PRO A 131 1.07 -9.19 6.94
C PRO A 131 -0.38 -8.91 7.32
N GLY A 132 -1.09 -9.96 7.74
CA GLY A 132 -2.52 -9.89 8.04
C GLY A 132 -3.47 -10.04 6.85
N VAL A 133 -2.94 -10.16 5.62
CA VAL A 133 -3.72 -10.49 4.42
C VAL A 133 -3.45 -11.95 4.04
N TYR A 134 -4.53 -12.71 3.90
CA TYR A 134 -4.49 -14.14 3.62
C TYR A 134 -5.18 -14.43 2.30
N ARG A 135 -4.75 -15.46 1.57
CA ARG A 135 -5.43 -15.94 0.36
C ARG A 135 -5.87 -17.38 0.54
N ASP A 136 -7.09 -17.68 0.14
CA ASP A 136 -7.64 -19.03 0.16
C ASP A 136 -7.41 -19.80 -1.15
N PHE A 137 -7.86 -21.05 -1.18
CA PHE A 137 -7.69 -21.95 -2.33
C PHE A 137 -8.51 -21.52 -3.55
N THR A 138 -9.53 -20.67 -3.36
CA THR A 138 -10.33 -20.09 -4.45
C THR A 138 -9.68 -18.84 -5.04
N GLY A 139 -8.60 -18.35 -4.43
CA GLY A 139 -7.94 -17.11 -4.78
C GLY A 139 -8.53 -15.87 -4.11
N LYS A 140 -9.56 -16.00 -3.26
CA LYS A 140 -10.14 -14.88 -2.52
C LYS A 140 -9.18 -14.42 -1.42
N ALA A 141 -8.99 -13.10 -1.36
CA ALA A 141 -8.20 -12.47 -0.31
C ALA A 141 -9.06 -12.14 0.92
N HIS A 142 -8.55 -12.47 2.09
CA HIS A 142 -9.11 -12.18 3.40
C HIS A 142 -8.19 -11.19 4.10
N ASP A 143 -8.58 -9.93 4.15
CA ASP A 143 -7.86 -8.89 4.88
C ASP A 143 -8.32 -8.88 6.33
N LEU A 144 -7.44 -9.30 7.24
CA LEU A 144 -7.72 -9.40 8.68
C LEU A 144 -7.05 -8.28 9.47
N ARG A 145 -6.54 -7.25 8.79
CA ARG A 145 -5.94 -6.08 9.44
C ARG A 145 -7.02 -5.28 10.20
N PRO A 146 -6.67 -4.64 11.35
CA PRO A 146 -7.64 -3.92 12.16
C PRO A 146 -8.21 -2.71 11.43
N MET A 147 -9.53 -2.55 11.51
CA MET A 147 -10.20 -1.38 10.95
C MET A 147 -9.85 -0.09 11.71
N GLU A 148 -9.54 -0.20 12.99
CA GLU A 148 -9.13 0.90 13.84
C GLU A 148 -7.70 1.35 13.51
N GLY A 149 -7.47 2.66 13.56
CA GLY A 149 -6.17 3.27 13.30
C GLY A 149 -5.71 3.22 11.84
N ARG A 150 -6.46 2.59 10.92
CA ARG A 150 -6.08 2.52 9.51
C ARG A 150 -6.01 3.93 8.89
N PRO A 151 -4.94 4.26 8.17
CA PRO A 151 -4.85 5.50 7.40
C PRO A 151 -5.88 5.48 6.25
N CYS A 152 -7.02 6.14 6.45
CA CYS A 152 -8.04 6.25 5.41
C CYS A 152 -8.65 7.64 5.33
N TYR A 153 -9.21 7.97 4.17
CA TYR A 153 -9.83 9.26 3.89
C TYR A 153 -10.89 9.62 4.94
N SER A 154 -11.80 8.70 5.26
CA SER A 154 -12.89 8.93 6.23
C SER A 154 -12.42 9.33 7.63
N ASN A 155 -11.19 8.95 8.01
CA ASN A 155 -10.59 9.34 9.28
C ASN A 155 -9.89 10.70 9.17
N LEU A 156 -9.16 10.92 8.07
CA LEU A 156 -8.32 12.11 7.90
C LEU A 156 -9.09 13.36 7.49
N VAL A 157 -10.20 13.23 6.75
CA VAL A 157 -11.05 14.37 6.34
C VAL A 157 -11.67 15.09 7.55
N LYS A 158 -11.75 14.42 8.71
CA LYS A 158 -12.24 15.00 9.97
C LYS A 158 -11.24 15.94 10.63
N LEU A 159 -9.97 15.95 10.19
CA LEU A 159 -8.94 16.84 10.71
C LEU A 159 -9.07 18.23 10.10
N SER A 160 -8.63 19.25 10.86
CA SER A 160 -8.55 20.62 10.32
C SER A 160 -7.49 20.72 9.21
N GLN A 161 -7.68 21.63 8.26
CA GLN A 161 -6.71 21.87 7.18
C GLN A 161 -5.31 22.22 7.72
N SER A 162 -5.23 23.04 8.77
CA SER A 162 -3.95 23.38 9.42
C SER A 162 -3.24 22.14 9.96
N LYS A 163 -3.98 21.20 10.57
CA LYS A 163 -3.40 19.96 11.07
C LYS A 163 -2.96 19.05 9.93
N LEU A 164 -3.71 18.99 8.83
CA LEU A 164 -3.32 18.23 7.64
C LEU A 164 -2.02 18.78 7.02
N VAL A 165 -1.87 20.10 6.94
CA VAL A 165 -0.64 20.75 6.45
C VAL A 165 0.54 20.44 7.37
N GLU A 166 0.36 20.54 8.69
CA GLU A 166 1.40 20.18 9.67
C GLU A 166 1.86 18.72 9.50
N LEU A 167 0.92 17.77 9.41
CA LEU A 167 1.24 16.35 9.21
C LEU A 167 1.96 16.10 7.87
N ILE A 168 1.55 16.79 6.81
CA ILE A 168 2.21 16.72 5.51
C ILE A 168 3.66 17.21 5.60
N GLN A 169 3.88 18.34 6.27
CA GLN A 169 5.20 18.92 6.44
C GLN A 169 6.11 17.96 7.22
N THR A 170 5.64 17.45 8.37
CA THR A 170 6.38 16.46 9.16
C THR A 170 6.70 15.21 8.34
N ALA A 171 5.75 14.70 7.55
CA ALA A 171 6.00 13.54 6.70
C ALA A 171 7.10 13.80 5.65
N ILE A 172 7.11 14.98 5.03
CA ILE A 172 8.15 15.35 4.04
C ILE A 172 9.51 15.49 4.73
N GLU A 173 9.57 16.11 5.91
CA GLU A 173 10.79 16.27 6.68
C GLU A 173 11.38 14.91 7.09
N THR A 174 10.57 14.00 7.62
CA THR A 174 11.00 12.63 7.96
C THR A 174 11.44 11.85 6.71
N GLN A 175 10.72 12.00 5.58
CA GLN A 175 11.12 11.38 4.32
C GLN A 175 12.49 11.89 3.85
N LEU A 176 12.73 13.20 3.94
CA LEU A 176 14.03 13.79 3.58
C LEU A 176 15.16 13.30 4.48
N GLU A 177 14.93 13.12 5.78
CA GLU A 177 15.93 12.56 6.70
C GLU A 177 16.31 11.12 6.32
N ILE A 178 15.31 10.29 6.01
CA ILE A 178 15.53 8.90 5.59
C ILE A 178 16.30 8.83 4.28
N LEU A 179 15.93 9.65 3.28
CA LEU A 179 16.61 9.67 1.99
C LEU A 179 18.06 10.13 2.10
N LYS A 180 18.34 11.15 2.91
CA LYS A 180 19.71 11.64 3.17
C LYS A 180 20.59 10.61 3.88
N ALA A 181 20.00 9.73 4.67
CA ALA A 181 20.70 8.65 5.35
C ALA A 181 20.87 7.39 4.47
N SER A 182 20.20 7.35 3.31
CA SER A 182 20.28 6.20 2.41
C SER A 182 21.64 6.12 1.70
N SER A 183 22.05 4.91 1.34
CA SER A 183 23.31 4.66 0.61
C SER A 183 23.22 4.92 -0.89
N HIS A 184 22.05 5.31 -1.39
CA HIS A 184 21.77 5.45 -2.82
C HIS A 184 21.76 6.94 -3.20
N ASP A 185 21.99 7.23 -4.49
CA ASP A 185 21.86 8.59 -5.00
C ASP A 185 20.38 8.97 -5.13
N GLU A 186 19.89 9.72 -4.14
CA GLU A 186 18.51 10.22 -4.08
C GLU A 186 18.43 11.73 -4.37
N SER A 187 19.46 12.31 -5.00
CA SER A 187 19.61 13.76 -5.16
C SER A 187 18.42 14.42 -5.87
N GLU A 188 17.88 13.77 -6.91
CA GLU A 188 16.70 14.26 -7.64
C GLU A 188 15.45 14.26 -6.77
N THR A 189 15.17 13.13 -6.10
CA THR A 189 14.04 12.97 -5.18
C THR A 189 14.09 13.99 -4.05
N ILE A 190 15.27 14.19 -3.46
CA ILE A 190 15.50 15.16 -2.38
C ILE A 190 15.18 16.58 -2.88
N LYS A 191 15.66 16.96 -4.07
CA LYS A 191 15.39 18.27 -4.64
C LYS A 191 13.89 18.51 -4.85
N THR A 192 13.18 17.55 -5.46
CA THR A 192 11.73 17.65 -5.67
C THR A 192 10.97 17.76 -4.35
N LEU A 193 11.34 16.98 -3.33
CA LEU A 193 10.69 17.03 -2.01
C LEU A 193 10.95 18.35 -1.29
N GLN A 194 12.13 18.95 -1.44
CA GLN A 194 12.43 20.27 -0.88
C GLN A 194 11.57 21.37 -1.51
N GLU A 195 11.40 21.36 -2.83
CA GLU A 195 10.52 22.29 -3.54
C GLU A 195 9.06 22.14 -3.08
N VAL A 196 8.59 20.90 -2.93
CA VAL A 196 7.25 20.61 -2.42
C VAL A 196 7.10 21.07 -0.96
N ASN A 197 8.10 20.87 -0.11
CA ASN A 197 8.05 21.30 1.30
C ASN A 197 7.92 22.82 1.42
N PHE A 198 8.61 23.57 0.55
CA PHE A 198 8.55 25.02 0.51
C PHE A 198 7.12 25.56 0.28
N LEU A 199 6.28 24.83 -0.48
CA LEU A 199 4.89 25.20 -0.71
C LEU A 199 4.00 25.10 0.54
N TYR A 200 4.39 24.28 1.52
CA TYR A 200 3.63 24.08 2.76
C TYR A 200 4.20 24.85 3.95
N MET A 201 5.38 25.48 3.79
CA MET A 201 5.91 26.35 4.82
C MET A 201 4.94 27.54 5.02
N PRO A 202 4.52 27.84 6.26
CA PRO A 202 3.77 29.05 6.52
C PRO A 202 4.64 30.22 6.06
N CYS A 203 4.14 30.99 5.08
CA CYS A 203 4.75 32.26 4.70
C CYS A 203 4.91 33.04 6.00
N ASN A 204 6.16 33.20 6.45
CA ASN A 204 6.49 33.93 7.67
C ASN A 204 5.70 35.23 7.63
N LYS A 205 4.84 35.45 8.62
CA LYS A 205 4.14 36.72 8.77
C LYS A 205 5.19 37.82 8.65
N GLN A 206 5.11 38.60 7.59
CA GLN A 206 5.73 39.91 7.54
C GLN A 206 5.03 40.75 8.62
N GLU A 207 5.59 40.79 9.82
CA GLU A 207 5.52 41.97 10.68
C GLU A 207 6.90 42.64 10.51
N LEU A 208 7.10 43.44 9.45
CA LEU A 208 6.85 44.89 9.44
C LEU A 208 7.06 45.52 10.81
N GLY A 209 8.14 46.30 10.90
CA GLY A 209 8.71 46.74 12.14
C GLY A 209 7.89 47.77 12.90
N THR A 210 8.29 47.94 14.16
CA THR A 210 8.41 49.27 14.75
C THR A 210 9.64 49.23 15.65
N LEU A 211 10.76 49.74 15.13
CA LEU A 211 11.84 50.22 15.98
C LEU A 211 11.28 51.41 16.77
N GLN A 212 10.90 51.19 18.02
CA GLN A 212 10.75 52.29 18.97
C GLN A 212 12.15 52.75 19.37
N THR A 213 12.66 53.75 18.65
CA THR A 213 13.64 54.69 19.19
C THR A 213 12.92 55.58 20.20
N ASN A 214 13.21 55.43 21.49
CA ASN A 214 12.91 56.45 22.48
C ASN A 214 14.22 57.16 22.85
N PHE A 215 14.26 58.43 22.51
CA PHE A 215 15.16 59.44 23.08
C PHE A 215 14.72 59.76 24.52
#